data_AF-A0A6C0K8V9-F1
#
_entry.id   AF-A0A6C0K8V9-F1
#
_cell.length_a   1.000
_cell.length_b   1.000
_cell.length_c   1.000
_cell.angle_alpha   90.00
_cell.angle_beta   90.00
_cell.angle_gamma   90.00
#
_symmetry.space_group_name_H-M   'P 1'
#
loop_
_entity.id
_entity.type
_entity.pdbx_description
1 polymer ?
#
loop_
_entity_poly.entity_id
_entity_poly.type
_entity_poly.pdbx_seq_one_letter_code
_entity_poly.pdbx_strand_id
1 'polypeptide(L)'
;MEPNSTTELEFMRQMTDRGLTTTQENTVVSVAPDSATEMQTLKEIIVAWREVEREVSSLSAQIREKKKKQKTMEEVILRIMKKNNIGALDLKGSGGRLLYRKHTTKGTLNLKTLTEMLTQHLKSETAAAAALKFIHEHRGAKIKESLMYERAVE
;
A
#
# COMPACT_ATOMS: atom_id res chain seq x y z
N MET A 1 64.25 -27.35 1.59
CA MET A 1 64.51 -26.01 1.06
C MET A 1 63.32 -25.14 1.44
N GLU A 2 63.46 -24.34 2.49
CA GLU A 2 62.82 -23.02 2.54
C GLU A 2 63.64 -22.04 1.68
N PRO A 3 63.22 -20.79 1.38
CA PRO A 3 61.97 -20.08 1.72
C PRO A 3 61.29 -19.41 0.49
N ASN A 4 60.06 -18.87 0.65
CA ASN A 4 59.81 -17.46 0.37
C ASN A 4 58.48 -16.98 1.00
N SER A 5 58.50 -16.73 2.31
CA SER A 5 57.47 -15.97 3.03
C SER A 5 57.64 -14.45 2.86
N THR A 6 58.34 -14.01 1.80
CA THR A 6 58.77 -12.62 1.62
C THR A 6 57.74 -11.78 0.86
N THR A 7 56.86 -12.41 0.07
CA THR A 7 55.92 -11.67 -0.79
C THR A 7 54.67 -11.18 -0.04
N GLU A 8 54.26 -11.85 1.04
CA GLU A 8 53.12 -11.39 1.87
C GLU A 8 53.51 -10.33 2.92
N LEU A 9 54.76 -10.34 3.39
CA LEU A 9 55.30 -9.33 4.31
C LEU A 9 55.66 -8.01 3.59
N GLU A 10 56.00 -8.04 2.31
CA GLU A 10 56.13 -6.82 1.49
C GLU A 10 54.77 -6.18 1.18
N PHE A 11 53.71 -7.00 1.06
CA PHE A 11 52.36 -6.51 0.79
C PHE A 11 51.71 -5.84 2.03
N MET A 12 52.06 -6.30 3.24
CA MET A 12 51.55 -5.70 4.49
C MET A 12 52.39 -4.54 5.03
N ARG A 13 53.64 -4.35 4.55
CA ARG A 13 54.49 -3.20 4.94
C ARG A 13 54.20 -1.93 4.12
N GLN A 14 53.45 -2.03 3.02
CA GLN A 14 53.06 -0.88 2.21
C GLN A 14 51.78 -0.16 2.70
N MET A 15 51.15 -0.66 3.77
CA MET A 15 49.87 -0.18 4.29
C MET A 15 49.97 0.53 5.66
N THR A 16 51.15 0.96 6.09
CA THR A 16 51.32 1.67 7.38
C THR A 16 52.29 2.84 7.37
N ASP A 17 52.67 3.38 6.21
CA ASP A 17 53.47 4.61 6.18
C ASP A 17 53.08 5.52 5.01
N ARG A 18 52.12 6.41 5.27
CA ARG A 18 51.99 7.72 4.62
C ARG A 18 51.03 8.58 5.40
N GLY A 19 51.54 9.11 6.51
CA GLY A 19 51.02 10.34 7.07
C GLY A 19 51.28 11.53 6.16
N LEU A 20 50.34 12.47 6.23
CA LEU A 20 50.48 13.92 6.05
C LEU A 20 50.63 14.55 4.65
N THR A 21 49.78 15.57 4.49
CA THR A 21 49.86 16.76 3.63
C THR A 21 49.48 16.63 2.16
N THR A 22 48.24 17.03 1.87
CA THR A 22 47.95 18.11 0.91
C THR A 22 46.54 18.64 1.19
N THR A 23 46.48 19.83 1.76
CA THR A 23 45.29 20.69 1.75
C THR A 23 45.03 21.08 0.29
N GLN A 24 44.06 20.44 -0.35
CA GLN A 24 43.31 21.08 -1.42
C GLN A 24 42.00 21.52 -0.81
N GLU A 25 41.85 22.84 -0.68
CA GLU A 25 40.58 23.52 -0.47
C GLU A 25 39.66 23.18 -1.64
N ASN A 26 38.98 22.04 -1.56
CA ASN A 26 37.79 21.84 -2.37
C ASN A 26 36.66 22.46 -1.56
N THR A 27 36.30 23.67 -1.95
CA THR A 27 35.15 24.40 -1.44
C THR A 27 33.93 23.51 -1.64
N VAL A 28 33.54 22.78 -0.59
CA VAL A 28 32.21 22.18 -0.51
C VAL A 28 31.27 23.36 -0.45
N VAL A 29 30.81 23.79 -1.61
CA VAL A 29 29.69 24.71 -1.70
C VAL A 29 28.51 23.96 -1.09
N SER A 30 28.32 24.18 0.20
CA SER A 30 27.07 23.94 0.91
C SER A 30 26.04 24.91 0.32
N VAL A 31 25.55 24.65 -0.89
CA VAL A 31 24.30 25.24 -1.35
C VAL A 31 23.21 24.54 -0.54
N ALA A 32 22.88 25.10 0.62
CA ALA A 32 21.55 24.86 1.18
C ALA A 32 20.56 25.19 0.05
N PRO A 33 19.60 24.32 -0.29
CA PRO A 33 18.66 24.61 -1.35
C PRO A 33 17.99 25.95 -1.03
N ASP A 34 18.19 26.94 -1.91
CA ASP A 34 17.55 28.24 -1.76
C ASP A 34 16.03 28.02 -1.69
N SER A 35 15.40 28.49 -0.62
CA SER A 35 13.95 28.38 -0.35
C SER A 35 13.08 28.77 -1.56
N ALA A 36 13.57 29.66 -2.43
CA ALA A 36 12.93 30.04 -3.67
C ALA A 36 12.84 28.88 -4.71
N THR A 37 13.88 28.06 -4.80
CA THR A 37 13.93 26.88 -5.69
C THR A 37 12.97 25.79 -5.20
N GLU A 38 12.90 25.59 -3.88
CA GLU A 38 11.95 24.66 -3.26
C GLU A 38 10.50 25.08 -3.52
N MET A 39 10.20 26.37 -3.39
CA MET A 39 8.87 26.92 -3.65
C MET A 39 8.46 26.78 -5.13
N GLN A 40 9.39 26.96 -6.06
CA GLN A 40 9.11 26.76 -7.48
C GLN A 40 8.84 25.28 -7.80
N THR A 41 9.68 24.38 -7.27
CA THR A 41 9.51 22.92 -7.42
C THR A 41 8.16 22.47 -6.84
N LEU A 42 7.75 23.03 -5.70
CA LEU A 42 6.46 22.73 -5.07
C LEU A 42 5.29 23.08 -6.00
N LYS A 43 5.31 24.23 -6.67
CA LYS A 43 4.25 24.64 -7.61
C LYS A 43 4.12 23.65 -8.76
N GLU A 44 5.24 23.21 -9.32
CA GLU A 44 5.26 22.24 -10.42
C GLU A 44 4.72 20.88 -9.98
N ILE A 45 5.12 20.40 -8.80
CA ILE A 45 4.61 19.16 -8.22
C ILE A 45 3.10 19.25 -7.97
N ILE A 46 2.59 20.38 -7.48
CA ILE A 46 1.14 20.56 -7.25
C ILE A 46 0.36 20.45 -8.58
N VAL A 47 0.86 21.08 -9.66
CA VAL A 47 0.21 21.01 -10.97
C VAL A 47 0.20 19.57 -11.50
N ALA A 48 1.35 18.87 -11.43
CA ALA A 48 1.46 17.48 -11.84
C ALA A 48 0.58 16.55 -11.00
N TRP A 49 0.57 16.72 -9.67
CA TRP A 49 -0.28 15.98 -8.74
C TRP A 49 -1.76 16.13 -9.11
N ARG A 50 -2.20 17.35 -9.45
CA ARG A 50 -3.59 17.61 -9.89
C ARG A 50 -3.95 16.93 -11.20
N GLU A 51 -3.02 16.78 -12.14
CA GLU A 51 -3.28 16.02 -13.37
C GLU A 51 -3.46 14.54 -13.06
N VAL A 52 -2.53 13.97 -12.30
CA VAL A 52 -2.60 12.57 -11.88
C VAL A 52 -3.88 12.30 -11.07
N GLU A 53 -4.30 13.21 -10.20
CA GLU A 53 -5.56 13.09 -9.44
C GLU A 53 -6.78 13.00 -10.37
N ARG A 54 -6.83 13.84 -11.43
CA ARG A 54 -7.92 13.79 -12.42
C ARG A 54 -7.93 12.47 -13.18
N GLU A 55 -6.77 12.01 -13.62
CA GLU A 55 -6.63 10.74 -14.33
C GLU A 55 -7.07 9.57 -13.45
N VAL A 56 -6.62 9.52 -12.20
CA VAL A 56 -7.02 8.49 -11.23
C VAL A 56 -8.52 8.52 -10.99
N SER A 57 -9.13 9.70 -10.86
CA SER A 57 -10.57 9.84 -10.69
C SER A 57 -11.35 9.30 -11.90
N SER A 58 -10.92 9.65 -13.11
CA SER A 58 -11.51 9.17 -14.36
C SER A 58 -11.38 7.64 -14.51
N LEU A 59 -10.18 7.10 -14.31
CA LEU A 59 -9.93 5.66 -14.38
C LEU A 59 -10.71 4.91 -13.30
N SER A 60 -10.83 5.47 -12.10
CA SER A 60 -11.62 4.88 -11.02
C SER A 60 -13.10 4.80 -11.37
N ALA A 61 -13.66 5.80 -12.05
CA ALA A 61 -15.03 5.75 -12.54
C ALA A 61 -15.22 4.61 -13.57
N GLN A 62 -14.31 4.49 -14.53
CA GLN A 62 -14.34 3.41 -15.52
C GLN A 62 -14.20 2.03 -14.87
N ILE A 63 -13.33 1.88 -13.87
CA ILE A 63 -13.19 0.64 -13.10
C ILE A 63 -14.49 0.28 -12.39
N ARG A 64 -15.18 1.25 -11.77
CA ARG A 64 -16.46 1.02 -11.09
C ARG A 64 -17.52 0.49 -12.08
N GLU A 65 -17.62 1.09 -13.26
CA GLU A 65 -18.56 0.64 -14.29
C GLU A 65 -18.24 -0.76 -14.81
N LYS A 66 -16.98 -1.03 -15.13
CA LYS A 66 -16.54 -2.37 -15.59
C LYS A 66 -16.78 -3.43 -14.52
N LYS A 67 -16.49 -3.14 -13.25
CA LYS A 67 -16.78 -4.05 -12.12
C LYS A 67 -18.27 -4.31 -11.96
N LYS A 68 -19.13 -3.30 -12.15
CA LYS A 68 -20.59 -3.48 -12.12
C LYS A 68 -21.04 -4.43 -13.23
N LYS A 69 -20.59 -4.19 -14.48
CA LYS A 69 -20.91 -5.03 -15.63
C LYS A 69 -20.40 -6.47 -15.44
N GLN A 70 -19.17 -6.63 -14.98
CA GLN A 70 -18.56 -7.92 -14.64
C GLN A 70 -19.41 -8.68 -13.62
N LYS A 71 -19.78 -8.03 -12.50
CA LYS A 71 -20.60 -8.65 -11.46
C LYS A 71 -21.95 -9.14 -11.99
N THR A 72 -22.62 -8.33 -12.82
CA THR A 72 -23.90 -8.74 -13.44
C THR A 72 -23.73 -9.99 -14.31
N MET A 73 -22.65 -10.07 -15.10
CA MET A 73 -22.35 -11.26 -15.90
C MET A 73 -22.05 -12.47 -15.02
N GLU A 74 -21.24 -12.30 -13.97
CA GLU A 74 -20.91 -13.36 -13.01
C GLU A 74 -22.17 -13.91 -12.31
N GLU A 75 -23.12 -13.06 -11.94
CA GLU A 75 -24.39 -13.49 -11.33
C GLU A 75 -25.23 -14.36 -12.28
N VAL A 76 -25.29 -14.00 -13.57
CA VAL A 76 -25.97 -14.78 -14.60
C VAL A 76 -25.26 -16.13 -14.79
N ILE A 77 -23.93 -16.12 -14.91
CA ILE A 77 -23.12 -17.33 -15.07
C ILE A 77 -23.31 -18.26 -13.86
N LEU A 78 -23.19 -17.75 -12.64
CA LEU A 78 -23.39 -18.52 -11.41
C LEU A 78 -24.81 -19.09 -11.32
N ARG A 79 -25.83 -18.35 -11.75
CA ARG A 79 -27.21 -18.84 -11.79
C ARG A 79 -27.35 -20.03 -12.74
N ILE A 80 -26.77 -19.94 -13.94
CA ILE A 80 -26.78 -21.01 -14.93
C ILE A 80 -26.00 -22.22 -14.42
N MET A 81 -24.80 -22.02 -13.86
CA MET A 81 -23.99 -23.12 -13.31
C MET A 81 -24.71 -23.83 -12.17
N LYS A 82 -25.33 -23.08 -11.24
CA LYS A 82 -26.11 -23.67 -10.13
C LYS A 82 -27.35 -24.41 -10.62
N LYS A 83 -28.14 -23.81 -11.53
CA LYS A 83 -29.37 -24.40 -12.06
C LYS A 83 -29.10 -25.76 -12.73
N ASN A 84 -27.97 -25.88 -13.42
CA ASN A 84 -27.59 -27.09 -14.15
C ASN A 84 -26.59 -27.96 -13.38
N ASN A 85 -26.30 -27.66 -12.11
CA ASN A 85 -25.33 -28.36 -11.27
C ASN A 85 -23.93 -28.54 -11.94
N ILE A 86 -23.47 -27.51 -12.66
CA ILE A 86 -22.18 -27.50 -13.34
C ILE A 86 -21.10 -27.08 -12.35
N GLY A 87 -20.25 -28.02 -11.93
CA GLY A 87 -19.08 -27.72 -11.09
C GLY A 87 -17.92 -27.10 -11.85
N ALA A 88 -17.81 -27.41 -13.16
CA ALA A 88 -16.75 -26.89 -14.00
C ALA A 88 -17.13 -26.91 -15.50
N LEU A 89 -16.65 -25.94 -16.27
CA LEU A 89 -16.95 -25.78 -17.69
C LEU A 89 -15.65 -25.47 -18.46
N ASP A 90 -15.30 -26.30 -19.43
CA ASP A 90 -14.15 -26.06 -20.31
C ASP A 90 -14.53 -25.11 -21.45
N LEU A 91 -13.72 -24.06 -21.65
CA LEU A 91 -13.96 -23.02 -22.63
C LEU A 91 -13.19 -23.34 -23.91
N LYS A 92 -13.88 -23.96 -24.87
CA LYS A 92 -13.31 -24.45 -26.14
C LYS A 92 -12.54 -23.40 -26.97
N GLY A 93 -12.80 -22.10 -26.76
CA GLY A 93 -12.17 -21.00 -27.51
C GLY A 93 -11.05 -20.24 -26.79
N SER A 94 -10.86 -20.44 -25.47
CA SER A 94 -9.85 -19.69 -24.70
C SER A 94 -8.81 -20.59 -24.02
N GLY A 95 -8.94 -21.92 -24.16
CA GLY A 95 -8.06 -22.89 -23.50
C GLY A 95 -8.21 -22.93 -21.97
N GLY A 96 -9.15 -22.17 -21.40
CA GLY A 96 -9.39 -22.07 -19.98
C GLY A 96 -10.55 -22.93 -19.48
N ARG A 97 -10.64 -23.10 -18.16
CA ARG A 97 -11.76 -23.77 -17.49
C ARG A 97 -12.35 -22.84 -16.44
N LEU A 98 -13.67 -22.74 -16.43
CA LEU A 98 -14.42 -22.04 -15.40
C LEU A 98 -14.80 -23.03 -14.29
N LEU A 99 -14.46 -22.72 -13.05
CA LEU A 99 -14.76 -23.56 -11.89
C LEU A 99 -15.78 -22.86 -10.98
N TYR A 100 -16.83 -23.58 -10.58
CA TYR A 100 -17.67 -23.12 -9.48
C TYR A 100 -16.95 -23.38 -8.16
N ARG A 101 -16.57 -22.31 -7.46
CA ARG A 101 -15.94 -22.39 -6.14
C ARG A 101 -16.76 -21.62 -5.11
N LYS A 102 -17.11 -22.30 -4.02
CA LYS A 102 -17.65 -21.67 -2.82
C LYS A 102 -16.53 -21.60 -1.78
N HIS A 103 -16.28 -20.42 -1.25
CA HIS A 103 -15.39 -20.22 -0.11
C HIS A 103 -16.15 -19.45 0.96
N THR A 104 -15.87 -19.76 2.23
CA THR A 104 -16.43 -19.07 3.38
C THR A 104 -15.27 -18.39 4.10
N THR A 105 -15.35 -17.08 4.27
CA THR A 105 -14.43 -16.32 5.11
C THR A 105 -15.12 -15.92 6.40
N LYS A 106 -14.34 -15.69 7.46
CA LYS A 106 -14.88 -15.07 8.68
C LYS A 106 -15.43 -13.68 8.34
N GLY A 107 -16.53 -13.31 9.01
CA GLY A 107 -17.12 -11.98 8.86
C GLY A 107 -16.18 -10.88 9.34
N THR A 108 -16.38 -9.66 8.83
CA THR A 108 -15.65 -8.47 9.31
C THR A 108 -16.05 -8.13 10.73
N LEU A 109 -15.09 -7.70 11.56
CA LEU A 109 -15.34 -7.17 12.90
C LEU A 109 -15.63 -5.66 12.83
N ASN A 110 -16.85 -5.30 12.44
CA ASN A 110 -17.34 -3.92 12.50
C ASN A 110 -18.10 -3.66 13.81
N LEU A 111 -18.45 -2.39 14.08
CA LEU A 111 -19.14 -2.01 15.32
C LEU A 111 -20.39 -2.84 15.57
N LYS A 112 -21.26 -3.01 14.56
CA LYS A 112 -22.49 -3.81 14.67
C LYS A 112 -22.20 -5.26 15.06
N THR A 113 -21.31 -5.92 14.33
CA THR A 113 -20.94 -7.32 14.62
C THR A 113 -20.29 -7.46 15.99
N LEU A 114 -19.49 -6.48 16.41
CA LEU A 114 -18.83 -6.48 17.71
C LEU A 114 -19.85 -6.32 18.83
N THR A 115 -20.84 -5.43 18.67
CA THR A 115 -21.97 -5.31 19.60
C THR A 115 -22.74 -6.61 19.72
N GLU A 116 -23.14 -7.21 18.60
CA GLU A 116 -23.89 -8.48 18.60
C GLU A 116 -23.11 -9.58 19.32
N MET A 117 -21.82 -9.75 19.03
CA MET A 117 -20.98 -10.76 19.67
C MET A 117 -20.76 -10.49 21.16
N LEU A 118 -20.54 -9.24 21.56
CA LEU A 118 -20.34 -8.89 22.98
C LEU A 118 -21.64 -9.05 23.77
N THR A 119 -22.79 -8.63 23.23
CA THR A 119 -24.10 -8.86 23.87
C THR A 119 -24.37 -10.36 24.01
N GLN A 120 -24.08 -11.16 22.97
CA GLN A 120 -24.27 -12.61 23.02
C GLN A 120 -23.33 -13.28 24.03
N HIS A 121 -22.06 -12.88 24.07
CA HIS A 121 -21.06 -13.48 24.94
C HIS A 121 -21.26 -13.10 26.42
N LEU A 122 -21.50 -11.81 26.68
CA LEU A 122 -21.67 -11.27 28.03
C LEU A 122 -23.10 -11.43 28.57
N LYS A 123 -24.05 -11.82 27.70
CA LYS A 123 -25.49 -11.98 28.01
C LYS A 123 -26.11 -10.74 28.67
N SER A 124 -25.55 -9.57 28.38
CA SER A 124 -25.94 -8.30 28.98
C SER A 124 -25.60 -7.16 28.02
N GLU A 125 -26.60 -6.38 27.66
CA GLU A 125 -26.43 -5.18 26.82
C GLU A 125 -25.60 -4.11 27.53
N THR A 126 -25.75 -3.98 28.86
CA THR A 126 -25.01 -2.98 29.65
C THR A 126 -23.52 -3.30 29.73
N ALA A 127 -23.18 -4.58 29.93
CA ALA A 127 -21.78 -5.04 29.94
C ALA A 127 -21.14 -4.93 28.54
N ALA A 128 -21.89 -5.25 27.49
CA ALA A 128 -21.45 -5.10 26.11
C ALA A 128 -21.19 -3.64 25.74
N ALA A 129 -22.09 -2.72 26.14
CA ALA A 129 -21.92 -1.29 25.93
C ALA A 129 -20.68 -0.74 26.67
N ALA A 130 -20.45 -1.17 27.90
CA ALA A 130 -19.26 -0.78 28.66
C ALA A 130 -17.96 -1.26 27.99
N ALA A 131 -17.92 -2.51 27.52
CA ALA A 131 -16.77 -3.06 26.80
C ALA A 131 -16.53 -2.35 25.46
N LEU A 132 -17.58 -2.05 24.70
CA LEU A 132 -17.48 -1.30 23.44
C LEU A 132 -16.95 0.12 23.67
N LYS A 133 -17.43 0.80 24.70
CA LYS A 133 -16.97 2.13 25.07
C LYS A 133 -15.47 2.10 25.39
N PHE A 134 -15.04 1.16 26.20
CA PHE A 134 -13.62 0.97 26.52
C PHE A 134 -12.79 0.75 25.25
N ILE A 135 -13.18 -0.17 24.37
CA ILE A 135 -12.48 -0.43 23.10
C ILE A 135 -12.43 0.84 22.24
N HIS A 136 -13.51 1.61 22.19
CA HIS A 136 -13.58 2.82 21.38
C HIS A 136 -12.66 3.94 21.90
N GLU A 137 -12.53 4.09 23.21
CA GLU A 137 -11.69 5.10 23.84
C GLU A 137 -10.20 4.73 23.84
N HIS A 138 -9.89 3.43 23.90
CA HIS A 138 -8.50 2.96 24.03
C HIS A 138 -7.90 2.44 22.72
N ARG A 139 -8.70 2.27 21.66
CA ARG A 139 -8.15 1.92 20.34
C ARG A 139 -7.26 3.06 19.84
N GLY A 140 -6.05 2.70 19.40
CA GLY A 140 -5.08 3.68 18.92
C GLY A 140 -5.63 4.53 17.77
N ALA A 141 -5.48 5.85 17.89
CA ALA A 141 -5.66 6.77 16.79
C ALA A 141 -4.45 6.71 15.83
N LYS A 142 -4.72 6.80 14.52
CA LYS A 142 -3.68 6.95 13.50
C LYS A 142 -3.87 8.31 12.85
N ILE A 143 -2.89 9.20 13.00
CA ILE A 143 -2.85 10.47 12.29
C ILE A 143 -2.64 10.15 10.81
N LYS A 144 -3.50 10.70 9.95
CA LYS A 144 -3.38 10.62 8.50
C LYS A 144 -3.38 12.04 7.96
N GLU A 145 -2.32 12.38 7.25
CA GLU A 145 -2.22 13.63 6.52
C GLU A 145 -2.70 13.37 5.08
N SER A 146 -3.48 14.30 4.54
CA SER A 146 -3.99 14.21 3.18
C SER A 146 -4.09 15.59 2.57
N LEU A 147 -3.80 15.68 1.28
CA LEU A 147 -4.02 16.88 0.48
C LEU A 147 -5.49 16.91 0.03
N MET A 148 -6.11 18.08 0.11
CA MET A 148 -7.45 18.34 -0.42
C MET A 148 -7.38 19.53 -1.36
N TYR A 149 -7.85 19.34 -2.60
CA TYR A 149 -8.00 20.43 -3.56
C TYR A 149 -9.42 21.01 -3.46
N GLU A 150 -9.52 22.28 -3.09
CA GLU A 150 -10.77 23.05 -3.10
C GLU A 150 -10.81 23.94 -4.34
N ARG A 151 -11.92 23.91 -5.09
CA ARG A 151 -12.14 24.83 -6.22
C ARG A 151 -12.89 26.05 -5.68
N ALA A 152 -12.39 27.25 -5.97
CA ALA A 152 -13.16 28.47 -5.73
C ALA A 152 -14.47 28.40 -6.54
N VAL A 153 -15.59 28.62 -5.87
CA VAL A 153 -16.89 28.78 -6.52
C VAL A 153 -16.98 30.24 -6.95
N GLU A 154 -17.00 30.49 -8.27
CA GLU A 154 -17.44 31.76 -8.86
C GLU A 154 -18.94 31.72 -9.13
#